data_AF-A0A356DU14-F1
#
_entry.id   AF-A0A356DU14-F1
#
_cell.length_a   1.000
_cell.length_b   1.000
_cell.length_c   1.000
_cell.angle_alpha   90.00
_cell.angle_beta   90.00
_cell.angle_gamma   90.00
#
_symmetry.space_group_name_H-M   'P 1'
#
loop_
_entity.id
_entity.type
_entity.pdbx_description
1 polymer ?
#
loop_
_entity_poly.entity_id
_entity_poly.type
_entity_poly.pdbx_seq_one_letter_code
_entity_poly.pdbx_strand_id
1 'polypeptide(L)' 'MKFVNPFENAPADGVTRLIFVRHAQTDANAKHYLQGQSDGVLNETGLAQAASIAEHL' A
#
# COMPACT_ATOMS: atom_id res chain seq x y z
N MET A 1 12.83 -19.96 12.18
CA MET A 1 12.72 -19.93 10.70
C MET A 1 12.56 -18.47 10.30
N LYS A 2 13.59 -17.85 9.69
CA LYS A 2 13.47 -16.46 9.23
C LYS A 2 12.58 -16.46 7.98
N PHE A 3 11.47 -15.72 8.01
CA PHE A 3 10.72 -15.44 6.80
C PHE A 3 11.61 -14.56 5.93
N VAL A 4 12.16 -15.14 4.86
CA VAL A 4 12.87 -14.38 3.83
C VAL A 4 11.80 -13.61 3.07
N ASN A 5 11.86 -12.29 3.10
CA ASN A 5 10.95 -11.48 2.31
C ASN A 5 11.30 -11.68 0.82
N PRO A 6 10.45 -12.30 -0.01
CA PRO A 6 10.76 -12.54 -1.41
C PRO A 6 10.91 -11.25 -2.23
N PHE A 7 10.61 -10.09 -1.63
CA PHE A 7 10.80 -8.76 -2.21
C PHE A 7 12.15 -8.12 -1.87
N GLU A 8 12.96 -8.70 -0.98
CA GLU A 8 14.29 -8.16 -0.65
C GLU A 8 15.27 -8.25 -1.83
N ASN A 9 15.07 -9.22 -2.72
CA ASN A 9 15.94 -9.42 -3.88
C ASN A 9 15.25 -8.93 -5.15
N ALA A 10 16.06 -8.36 -6.06
CA ALA A 10 15.60 -8.06 -7.41
C ALA A 10 15.12 -9.36 -8.10
N PRO A 11 14.08 -9.29 -8.96
CA PRO A 11 13.66 -10.44 -9.75
C PRO A 11 14.82 -10.93 -10.62
N ALA A 12 14.83 -12.23 -10.93
CA ALA A 12 15.77 -12.80 -11.90
C ALA A 12 15.63 -12.10 -13.27
N ASP A 13 16.71 -12.10 -14.05
CA ASP A 13 16.70 -11.52 -15.40
C ASP A 13 15.58 -12.11 -16.25
N GLY A 14 14.80 -11.23 -16.90
CA GLY A 14 13.65 -11.60 -17.72
C GLY A 14 12.33 -11.80 -16.95
N VAL A 15 12.30 -11.59 -15.63
CA VAL A 15 11.08 -11.70 -14.80
C VAL A 15 10.54 -10.33 -14.41
N THR A 16 9.23 -10.14 -14.59
CA THR A 16 8.52 -8.92 -14.14
C THR A 16 8.18 -9.00 -12.66
N ARG A 17 8.66 -8.04 -11.85
CA ARG A 17 8.18 -7.83 -10.48
C ARG A 17 6.94 -6.94 -10.50
N LEU A 18 5.81 -7.46 -10.02
CA LEU A 18 4.55 -6.73 -9.91
C LEU A 18 4.21 -6.51 -8.43
N ILE A 19 4.04 -5.25 -8.03
CA ILE A 19 3.70 -4.87 -6.66
C ILE A 19 2.31 -4.24 -6.68
N PHE A 20 1.38 -4.80 -5.90
CA PHE A 20 0.06 -4.22 -5.68
C PHE A 20 0.02 -3.52 -4.33
N VAL A 21 -0.31 -2.23 -4.34
CA VAL A 21 -0.49 -1.43 -3.13
C VAL A 21 -1.95 -0.96 -3.08
N ARG A 22 -2.66 -1.29 -2.00
CA ARG A 22 -3.97 -0.71 -1.73
C ARG A 22 -3.78 0.74 -1.30
N HIS A 23 -4.65 1.65 -1.75
CA HIS A 23 -4.64 3.03 -1.24
C HIS A 23 -4.80 3.05 0.30
N ALA A 24 -4.24 4.08 0.92
CA ALA A 24 -4.28 4.25 2.37
C ALA A 24 -5.65 4.75 2.86
N GLN A 25 -5.82 4.88 4.18
CA GLN A 25 -7.10 5.20 4.80
C GLN A 25 -7.64 6.58 4.38
N THR A 26 -8.92 6.62 4.02
CA THR A 26 -9.74 7.84 3.90
C THR A 26 -10.71 7.97 5.10
N ASP A 27 -11.34 9.13 5.26
CA ASP A 27 -12.38 9.32 6.29
C ASP A 27 -13.59 8.39 6.12
N ALA A 28 -13.97 8.05 4.88
CA ALA A 28 -15.05 7.10 4.63
C ALA A 28 -14.67 5.69 5.11
N ASN A 29 -13.40 5.28 4.93
CA ASN A 29 -12.92 4.01 5.47
C ASN A 29 -12.97 4.01 7.00
N ALA A 30 -12.53 5.10 7.65
CA ALA A 30 -12.54 5.24 9.10
C ALA A 30 -13.97 5.23 9.68
N LYS A 31 -14.93 5.78 8.95
CA LYS A 31 -16.36 5.82 9.33
C LYS A 31 -17.16 4.60 8.84
N HIS A 32 -16.50 3.63 8.20
CA HIS A 32 -17.13 2.45 7.59
C HIS A 32 -18.23 2.78 6.58
N TYR A 33 -18.08 3.88 5.85
CA TYR A 33 -18.96 4.24 4.75
C TYR A 33 -18.55 3.54 3.46
N LEU A 34 -19.55 3.24 2.62
CA LEU A 34 -19.32 2.80 1.26
C LEU A 34 -18.82 3.98 0.43
N GLN A 35 -17.55 3.95 0.09
CA GLN A 35 -16.95 4.89 -0.86
C GLN A 35 -16.93 4.19 -2.23
N GLY A 36 -17.86 4.58 -3.11
CA GLY A 36 -17.95 4.08 -4.48
C GLY A 36 -16.88 4.72 -5.37
N GLN A 37 -17.29 5.32 -6.49
CA GLN A 37 -16.38 6.02 -7.42
C GLN A 37 -16.03 7.45 -6.99
N SER A 38 -16.31 7.84 -5.75
CA SER A 38 -15.97 9.16 -5.24
C SER A 38 -14.46 9.28 -4.95
N ASP A 39 -13.91 10.43 -5.30
CA ASP A 39 -12.50 10.75 -5.05
C ASP A 39 -12.30 11.18 -3.59
N GLY A 40 -11.98 10.21 -2.73
CA GLY A 40 -11.75 10.45 -1.31
C GLY A 40 -10.27 10.69 -1.01
N VAL A 41 -9.99 11.75 -0.27
CA VAL A 41 -8.64 12.13 0.14
C VAL A 41 -8.18 11.27 1.33
N LEU A 42 -6.87 11.01 1.41
CA LEU A 42 -6.26 10.36 2.56
C LEU A 42 -6.41 11.24 3.80
N ASN A 43 -6.73 10.63 4.94
CA ASN A 43 -6.67 11.32 6.23
C ASN A 43 -5.26 11.24 6.83
N GLU A 44 -5.05 11.80 8.03
CA GLU A 44 -3.74 11.80 8.69
C GLU A 44 -3.15 10.38 8.84
N THR A 45 -3.98 9.41 9.24
CA THR A 45 -3.59 7.99 9.30
C THR A 45 -3.19 7.47 7.92
N GLY A 46 -3.96 7.81 6.89
CA GLY A 46 -3.67 7.41 5.51
C GLY A 46 -2.36 7.99 4.99
N LEU A 47 -2.05 9.25 5.32
CA LEU A 47 -0.78 9.87 4.98
C LEU A 47 0.40 9.17 5.67
N ALA A 48 0.26 8.84 6.96
CA ALA A 48 1.30 8.10 7.68
C ALA A 48 1.50 6.68 7.11
N GLN A 49 0.42 6.00 6.72
CA GLN A 49 0.48 4.70 6.04
C GLN A 49 1.21 4.81 4.69
N ALA A 50 0.91 5.85 3.91
CA ALA A 50 1.57 6.09 2.62
C ALA A 50 3.08 6.37 2.80
N ALA A 51 3.45 7.13 3.83
CA ALA A 51 4.86 7.38 4.16
C ALA A 51 5.58 6.08 4.55
N SER A 52 4.98 5.24 5.40
CA SER A 52 5.58 3.98 5.84
C SER A 52 5.82 3.01 4.69
N ILE A 53 4.88 2.86 3.73
CA ILE A 53 5.11 1.96 2.60
C ILE A 53 6.17 2.49 1.64
N ALA A 54 6.31 3.81 1.51
CA ALA A 54 7.34 4.42 0.68
C ALA A 54 8.76 4.11 1.18
N GLU A 55 8.96 3.84 2.47
CA GLU A 55 10.25 3.40 3.02
C GLU A 55 10.61 1.95 2.65
N HIS A 56 9.64 1.16 2.19
CA HIS A 56 9.78 -0.28 1.94
C HIS A 56 9.73 -0.67 0.46
N LEU A 57 9.55 0.29 -0.45
CA LEU A 57 9.49 0.10 -1.90
C LEU A 57 10.72 0.67 -2.59
#